data_AF-A0A4P7SPE6-F1
#
_entry.id   AF-A0A4P7SPE6-F1
#
_cell.length_a   1.000
_cell.length_b   1.000
_cell.length_c   1.000
_cell.angle_alpha   90.00
_cell.angle_beta   90.00
_cell.angle_gamma   90.00
#
_symmetry.space_group_name_H-M   'P 1'
#
loop_
_entity.id
_entity.type
_entity.pdbx_description
1 polymer ?
#
loop_
_entity_poly.entity_id
_entity_poly.type
_entity_poly.pdbx_seq_one_letter_code
_entity_poly.pdbx_strand_id
1 'polypeptide(L)'
;MTDITIIGSGNMARAIGTRAVAAGREVQILDRTPENAAKLATELGGNTTSGSLGDIPDGDIVVLALYFGPAKEVATHYGDTLSDKTVIEISNPINMETFDSLVVEPGTSAAEEIAALLPGARVVKAFNTTFAGPLAAGTTGGMPLDVFIASDSEKARNEVAAFASAAGLRPLQVGGLRHARELEGFQLLIMALQANPAYENFNWGTGLKVID
;
A
#
# COMPACT_ATOMS: atom_id res chain seq x y z
N MET A 1 -7.21 16.90 -12.20
CA MET A 1 -6.54 17.19 -10.91
C MET A 1 -6.15 15.84 -10.37
N THR A 2 -4.86 15.60 -10.09
CA THR A 2 -4.36 14.28 -9.69
C THR A 2 -5.12 13.76 -8.48
N ASP A 3 -5.69 12.56 -8.55
CA ASP A 3 -6.42 11.96 -7.43
C ASP A 3 -5.46 11.22 -6.48
N ILE A 4 -4.50 10.47 -7.05
CA ILE A 4 -3.63 9.57 -6.32
C ILE A 4 -2.17 9.78 -6.74
N THR A 5 -1.29 10.04 -5.77
CA THR A 5 0.16 9.95 -5.96
C THR A 5 0.67 8.63 -5.41
N ILE A 6 1.46 7.89 -6.18
CA ILE A 6 2.14 6.66 -5.76
C ILE A 6 3.63 6.93 -5.72
N ILE A 7 4.24 6.74 -4.56
CA ILE A 7 5.68 6.90 -4.37
C ILE A 7 6.33 5.52 -4.42
N GLY A 8 7.21 5.32 -5.40
CA GLY A 8 7.84 4.05 -5.75
C GLY A 8 7.35 3.50 -7.10
N SER A 9 8.16 2.63 -7.71
CA SER A 9 7.92 2.06 -9.06
C SER A 9 7.97 0.52 -9.11
N GLY A 10 7.94 -0.14 -7.95
CA GLY A 10 7.99 -1.60 -7.84
C GLY A 10 6.68 -2.32 -8.19
N ASN A 11 6.64 -3.64 -7.93
CA ASN A 11 5.49 -4.49 -8.26
C ASN A 11 4.19 -4.04 -7.59
N MET A 12 4.26 -3.62 -6.32
CA MET A 12 3.08 -3.10 -5.62
C MET A 12 2.62 -1.75 -6.18
N ALA A 13 3.54 -0.83 -6.49
CA ALA A 13 3.21 0.43 -7.13
C ALA A 13 2.50 0.21 -8.47
N ARG A 14 3.00 -0.74 -9.28
CA ARG A 14 2.38 -1.16 -10.53
C ARG A 14 0.98 -1.74 -10.34
N ALA A 15 0.80 -2.63 -9.38
CA ALA A 15 -0.50 -3.25 -9.12
C ALA A 15 -1.53 -2.23 -8.64
N ILE A 16 -1.16 -1.35 -7.69
CA ILE A 16 -1.99 -0.26 -7.20
C ILE A 16 -2.30 0.73 -8.31
N GLY A 17 -1.30 1.14 -9.10
CA GLY A 17 -1.48 2.02 -10.26
C GLY A 17 -2.42 1.43 -11.31
N THR A 18 -2.30 0.13 -11.61
CA THR A 18 -3.21 -0.58 -12.53
C THR A 18 -4.65 -0.50 -12.04
N ARG A 19 -4.86 -0.70 -10.73
CA ARG A 19 -6.17 -0.61 -10.08
C ARG A 19 -6.70 0.83 -10.03
N ALA A 20 -5.84 1.82 -9.84
CA ALA A 20 -6.20 3.24 -9.88
C ALA A 20 -6.65 3.69 -11.28
N VAL A 21 -5.92 3.31 -12.33
CA VAL A 21 -6.32 3.57 -13.71
C VAL A 21 -7.65 2.86 -14.04
N ALA A 22 -7.83 1.61 -13.60
CA ALA A 22 -9.09 0.89 -13.78
C ALA A 22 -10.28 1.54 -13.05
N ALA A 23 -10.01 2.22 -11.93
CA ALA A 23 -10.98 3.03 -11.20
C ALA A 23 -11.24 4.41 -11.83
N GLY A 24 -10.62 4.73 -12.97
CA GLY A 24 -10.75 6.01 -13.66
C GLY A 24 -10.06 7.18 -12.97
N ARG A 25 -9.06 6.91 -12.10
CA ARG A 25 -8.34 7.94 -11.34
C ARG A 25 -7.21 8.57 -12.15
N GLU A 26 -6.96 9.86 -11.90
CA GLU A 26 -5.71 10.50 -12.33
C GLU A 26 -4.58 10.11 -11.37
N VAL A 27 -3.46 9.63 -11.92
CA VAL A 27 -2.36 9.04 -11.13
C VAL A 27 -1.06 9.81 -11.36
N GLN A 28 -0.30 10.07 -10.29
CA GLN A 28 1.08 10.56 -10.38
C GLN A 28 2.01 9.49 -9.81
N ILE A 29 3.08 9.15 -10.52
CA ILE A 29 4.13 8.25 -10.04
C ILE A 29 5.36 9.09 -9.68
N LEU A 30 5.82 9.01 -8.43
CA LEU A 30 7.08 9.62 -8.01
C LEU A 30 8.08 8.53 -7.64
N ASP A 31 9.32 8.65 -8.10
CA ASP A 31 10.38 7.70 -7.75
C ASP A 31 11.71 8.42 -7.56
N ARG A 32 12.62 7.82 -6.77
CA ARG A 32 13.98 8.33 -6.59
C ARG A 32 14.76 8.31 -7.91
N THR A 33 14.42 7.40 -8.82
CA THR A 33 14.92 7.33 -10.18
C THR A 33 13.79 7.73 -11.13
N PRO A 34 13.75 9.00 -11.60
CA PRO A 34 12.64 9.52 -12.42
C PRO A 34 12.36 8.69 -13.67
N GLU A 35 13.37 8.05 -14.25
CA GLU A 35 13.23 7.16 -15.40
C GLU A 35 12.35 5.94 -15.10
N ASN A 36 12.41 5.42 -13.88
CA ASN A 36 11.55 4.32 -13.44
C ASN A 36 10.09 4.78 -13.28
N ALA A 37 9.89 5.99 -12.74
CA ALA A 37 8.56 6.60 -12.66
C ALA A 37 7.96 6.81 -14.05
N ALA A 38 8.73 7.37 -14.99
CA ALA A 38 8.30 7.59 -16.37
C ALA A 38 7.96 6.29 -17.10
N LYS A 39 8.77 5.24 -16.88
CA LYS A 39 8.49 3.90 -17.41
C LYS A 39 7.18 3.36 -16.87
N LEU A 40 6.98 3.39 -15.55
CA LEU A 40 5.74 2.93 -14.92
C LEU A 40 4.52 3.73 -15.40
N ALA A 41 4.61 5.06 -15.48
CA ALA A 41 3.53 5.89 -15.99
C ALA A 41 3.15 5.53 -17.44
N THR A 42 4.15 5.28 -18.29
CA THR A 42 3.93 4.82 -19.68
C THR A 42 3.26 3.45 -19.71
N GLU A 43 3.69 2.51 -18.86
CA GLU A 43 3.11 1.17 -18.77
C GLU A 43 1.66 1.19 -18.28
N LEU A 44 1.31 2.11 -17.38
CA LEU A 44 -0.05 2.28 -16.87
C LEU A 44 -0.97 2.96 -17.87
N GLY A 45 -0.46 3.92 -18.65
CA GLY A 45 -1.25 4.72 -19.58
C GLY A 45 -2.32 5.55 -18.86
N GLY A 46 -3.42 5.85 -19.57
CA GLY A 46 -4.49 6.69 -19.04
C GLY A 46 -4.01 8.10 -18.68
N ASN A 47 -4.61 8.69 -17.65
CA ASN A 47 -4.19 9.99 -17.11
C ASN A 47 -3.11 9.81 -16.03
N THR A 48 -2.00 9.16 -16.40
CA THR A 48 -0.87 8.92 -15.49
C THR A 48 0.30 9.85 -15.81
N THR A 49 0.74 10.62 -14.83
CA THR A 49 1.94 11.47 -14.89
C THR A 49 3.08 10.85 -14.07
N SER A 50 4.30 11.35 -14.27
CA SER A 50 5.48 10.91 -13.54
C SER A 50 6.35 12.07 -13.12
N GLY A 51 7.05 11.92 -12.01
CA GLY A 51 8.00 12.89 -11.49
C GLY A 51 9.13 12.24 -10.67
N SER A 52 9.92 13.09 -10.05
CA SER A 52 10.99 12.73 -9.14
C SER A 52 10.52 12.72 -7.68
N LEU A 53 11.22 12.02 -6.80
CA LEU A 53 10.92 12.02 -5.36
C LEU A 53 11.01 13.42 -4.70
N GLY A 54 11.64 14.40 -5.35
CA GLY A 54 11.66 15.78 -4.85
C GLY A 54 10.41 16.58 -5.20
N ASP A 55 9.55 16.06 -6.09
CA ASP A 55 8.32 16.74 -6.51
C ASP A 55 7.24 16.61 -5.44
N ILE A 56 6.38 17.61 -5.36
CA ILE A 56 5.27 17.64 -4.40
C ILE A 56 4.21 16.61 -4.83
N PRO A 57 3.76 15.74 -3.92
CA PRO A 57 2.65 14.83 -4.20
C PRO A 57 1.35 15.61 -4.46
N ASP A 58 0.86 15.57 -5.69
CA ASP A 58 -0.33 16.31 -6.10
C ASP A 58 -1.62 15.69 -5.55
N GLY A 59 -1.66 14.36 -5.43
CA GLY A 59 -2.85 13.61 -5.04
C GLY A 59 -3.34 13.87 -3.62
N ASP A 60 -4.65 13.81 -3.42
CA ASP A 60 -5.28 13.81 -2.09
C ASP A 60 -5.00 12.51 -1.33
N ILE A 61 -4.79 11.42 -2.07
CA ILE A 61 -4.32 10.14 -1.57
C ILE A 61 -2.86 9.95 -2.01
N VAL A 62 -1.97 9.65 -1.06
CA VAL A 62 -0.55 9.35 -1.30
C VAL A 62 -0.23 7.94 -0.85
N VAL A 63 0.21 7.08 -1.75
CA VAL A 63 0.57 5.68 -1.47
C VAL A 63 2.09 5.58 -1.30
N LEU A 64 2.55 5.13 -0.14
CA LEU A 64 3.95 4.82 0.11
C LEU A 64 4.25 3.39 -0.35
N ALA A 65 4.44 3.19 -1.66
CA ALA A 65 4.68 1.87 -2.26
C ALA A 65 6.16 1.44 -2.15
N LEU A 66 6.67 1.44 -0.92
CA LEU A 66 8.07 1.25 -0.58
C LEU A 66 8.25 0.18 0.51
N TYR A 67 9.47 -0.32 0.65
CA TYR A 67 9.86 -1.05 1.86
C TYR A 67 9.82 -0.11 3.08
N PHE A 68 9.66 -0.68 4.27
CA PHE A 68 9.42 0.09 5.49
C PHE A 68 10.52 1.14 5.79
N GLY A 69 11.79 0.79 5.68
CA GLY A 69 12.90 1.73 5.88
C GLY A 69 12.81 2.95 4.95
N PRO A 70 12.81 2.76 3.61
CA PRO A 70 12.60 3.84 2.66
C PRO A 70 11.27 4.60 2.84
N ALA A 71 10.19 3.95 3.28
CA ALA A 71 8.94 4.63 3.58
C ALA A 71 9.10 5.64 4.73
N LYS A 72 9.90 5.31 5.76
CA LYS A 72 10.24 6.26 6.85
C LYS A 72 11.06 7.44 6.35
N GLU A 73 12.05 7.18 5.48
CA GLU A 73 12.85 8.25 4.86
C GLU A 73 11.96 9.21 4.05
N VAL A 74 11.03 8.67 3.26
CA VAL A 74 10.09 9.45 2.45
C VAL A 74 9.08 10.20 3.30
N ALA A 75 8.51 9.58 4.34
CA ALA A 75 7.63 10.26 5.28
C ALA A 75 8.34 11.43 5.96
N THR A 76 9.58 11.23 6.40
CA THR A 76 10.42 12.30 6.98
C THR A 76 10.72 13.41 5.96
N HIS A 77 11.03 13.04 4.72
CA HIS A 77 11.36 13.99 3.66
C HIS A 77 10.20 14.94 3.36
N TYR A 78 8.99 14.40 3.17
CA TYR A 78 7.82 15.22 2.83
C TYR A 78 7.23 15.93 4.05
N GLY A 79 7.23 15.29 5.22
CA GLY A 79 6.75 15.87 6.48
C GLY A 79 5.40 16.58 6.33
N ASP A 80 5.35 17.85 6.72
CA ASP A 80 4.15 18.69 6.69
C ASP A 80 3.56 18.90 5.29
N THR A 81 4.31 18.62 4.21
CA THR A 81 3.79 18.63 2.83
C THR A 81 2.65 17.63 2.64
N LEU A 82 2.59 16.59 3.48
CA LEU A 82 1.51 15.59 3.49
C LEU A 82 0.36 15.93 4.44
N SER A 83 0.36 17.11 5.06
CA SER A 83 -0.74 17.54 5.93
C SER A 83 -2.07 17.53 5.17
N ASP A 84 -3.12 17.11 5.87
CA ASP A 84 -4.47 16.93 5.34
C ASP A 84 -4.63 15.89 4.22
N LYS A 85 -3.54 15.27 3.74
CA LYS A 85 -3.61 14.16 2.77
C LYS A 85 -3.89 12.84 3.48
N THR A 86 -4.51 11.93 2.74
CA THR A 86 -4.66 10.54 3.15
C THR A 86 -3.43 9.76 2.70
N VAL A 87 -2.64 9.23 3.65
CA VAL A 87 -1.39 8.53 3.34
C VAL A 87 -1.59 7.03 3.55
N ILE A 88 -1.50 6.26 2.47
CA ILE A 88 -1.64 4.81 2.51
C ILE A 88 -0.26 4.18 2.71
N GLU A 89 -0.09 3.55 3.86
CA GLU A 89 1.08 2.77 4.22
C GLU A 89 0.82 1.29 3.90
N ILE A 90 1.67 0.67 3.07
CA ILE A 90 1.43 -0.68 2.52
C ILE A 90 2.49 -1.70 2.92
N SER A 91 3.55 -1.31 3.63
CA SER A 91 4.71 -2.15 3.84
C SER A 91 4.40 -3.33 4.77
N ASN A 92 5.19 -4.39 4.64
CA ASN A 92 5.25 -5.45 5.63
C ASN A 92 6.65 -5.40 6.23
N PRO A 93 6.82 -4.93 7.48
CA PRO A 93 8.14 -4.73 8.09
C PRO A 93 8.68 -6.08 8.58
N ILE A 94 8.93 -7.03 7.68
CA ILE A 94 9.36 -8.39 8.01
C ILE A 94 10.88 -8.48 8.02
N ASN A 95 11.43 -9.26 8.96
CA ASN A 95 12.81 -9.70 8.84
C ASN A 95 12.93 -10.69 7.67
N MET A 96 13.44 -10.21 6.54
CA MET A 96 13.54 -10.99 5.30
C MET A 96 14.64 -12.06 5.33
N GLU A 97 15.50 -12.08 6.35
CA GLU A 97 16.51 -13.14 6.52
C GLU A 97 15.90 -14.39 7.16
N THR A 98 14.99 -14.21 8.11
CA THR A 98 14.45 -15.29 8.95
C THR A 98 12.97 -15.59 8.71
N PHE A 99 12.20 -14.61 8.22
CA PHE A 99 10.74 -14.69 8.06
C PHE A 99 9.97 -15.07 9.34
N ASP A 100 10.53 -14.77 10.52
CA ASP A 100 9.97 -15.17 11.82
C ASP A 100 9.56 -13.99 12.72
N SER A 101 9.83 -12.77 12.28
CA SER A 101 9.70 -11.57 13.10
C SER A 101 9.41 -10.33 12.26
N LEU A 102 8.86 -9.32 12.92
CA LEU A 102 8.75 -7.96 12.39
C LEU A 102 9.94 -7.11 12.86
N VAL A 103 10.32 -6.10 12.08
CA VAL A 103 11.42 -5.15 12.37
C VAL A 103 10.95 -3.84 13.00
N VAL A 104 9.71 -3.81 13.47
CA VAL A 104 9.15 -2.73 14.30
C VAL A 104 9.26 -3.11 15.77
N GLU A 105 9.28 -2.11 16.64
CA GLU A 105 9.30 -2.36 18.09
C GLU A 105 8.05 -3.11 18.58
N PRO A 106 8.14 -3.91 19.64
CA PRO A 106 6.98 -4.58 20.22
C PRO A 106 5.90 -3.59 20.64
N GLY A 107 4.66 -3.84 20.22
CA GLY A 107 3.49 -3.04 20.61
C GLY A 107 3.17 -1.86 19.71
N THR A 108 3.91 -1.68 18.61
CA THR A 108 3.58 -0.74 17.52
C THR A 108 3.48 -1.47 16.18
N SER A 109 3.34 -0.70 15.10
CA SER A 109 3.30 -1.14 13.70
C SER A 109 4.07 -0.16 12.81
N ALA A 110 4.37 -0.56 11.58
CA ALA A 110 5.00 0.33 10.61
C ALA A 110 4.12 1.55 10.31
N ALA A 111 2.80 1.35 10.22
CA ALA A 111 1.87 2.45 10.00
C ALA A 111 1.79 3.44 11.19
N GLU A 112 1.87 2.96 12.42
CA GLU A 112 1.94 3.83 13.61
C GLU A 112 3.25 4.62 13.67
N GLU A 113 4.39 4.00 13.33
CA GLU A 113 5.68 4.72 13.22
C GLU A 113 5.64 5.78 12.11
N ILE A 114 5.03 5.49 10.97
CA ILE A 114 4.85 6.46 9.88
C ILE A 114 3.89 7.60 10.29
N ALA A 115 2.81 7.29 11.01
CA ALA A 115 1.90 8.30 11.52
C ALA A 115 2.59 9.26 12.51
N ALA A 116 3.51 8.78 13.34
CA ALA A 116 4.29 9.62 14.23
C ALA A 116 5.21 10.61 13.47
N LEU A 117 5.65 10.26 12.26
CA LEU A 117 6.44 11.14 11.39
C LEU A 117 5.58 12.15 10.61
N LEU A 118 4.26 11.92 10.53
CA LEU A 118 3.32 12.70 9.73
C LEU A 118 2.10 13.16 10.55
N PRO A 119 2.27 13.97 11.61
CA PRO A 119 1.20 14.30 12.55
C PRO A 119 0.01 15.05 11.91
N GLY A 120 0.22 15.73 10.78
CA GLY A 120 -0.83 16.41 10.02
C GLY A 120 -1.55 15.54 8.98
N ALA A 121 -1.02 14.33 8.68
CA ALA A 121 -1.59 13.45 7.67
C ALA A 121 -2.59 12.46 8.29
N ARG A 122 -3.47 11.89 7.44
CA ARG A 122 -4.38 10.82 7.84
C ARG A 122 -3.83 9.49 7.35
N VAL A 123 -3.02 8.84 8.18
CA VAL A 123 -2.38 7.56 7.82
C VAL A 123 -3.40 6.42 7.82
N VAL A 124 -3.32 5.56 6.82
CA VAL A 124 -4.15 4.37 6.62
C VAL A 124 -3.25 3.18 6.32
N LYS A 125 -3.40 2.09 7.06
CA LYS A 125 -2.85 0.79 6.68
C LYS A 125 -3.80 0.13 5.68
N ALA A 126 -3.31 -0.18 4.49
CA ALA A 126 -4.06 -0.95 3.49
C ALA A 126 -3.12 -1.65 2.50
N PHE A 127 -3.66 -2.58 1.70
CA PHE A 127 -2.96 -3.33 0.65
C PHE A 127 -1.77 -4.22 1.08
N ASN A 128 -1.35 -4.18 2.35
CA ASN A 128 -0.23 -4.99 2.84
C ASN A 128 -0.53 -6.51 2.72
N THR A 129 -1.80 -6.90 2.81
CA THR A 129 -2.28 -8.28 2.66
C THR A 129 -2.61 -8.68 1.22
N THR A 130 -2.30 -7.84 0.23
CA THR A 130 -2.61 -8.09 -1.18
C THR A 130 -1.32 -8.17 -1.99
N PHE A 131 -0.89 -9.37 -2.37
CA PHE A 131 0.28 -9.51 -3.24
C PHE A 131 0.03 -8.88 -4.62
N ALA A 132 1.10 -8.40 -5.26
CA ALA A 132 1.03 -7.61 -6.49
C ALA A 132 0.29 -8.31 -7.63
N GLY A 133 0.48 -9.63 -7.82
CA GLY A 133 -0.21 -10.40 -8.86
C GLY A 133 -1.74 -10.40 -8.68
N PRO A 134 -2.26 -10.96 -7.57
CA PRO A 134 -3.68 -10.90 -7.23
C PRO A 134 -4.25 -9.47 -7.23
N LEU A 135 -3.51 -8.49 -6.72
CA LEU A 135 -3.93 -7.09 -6.71
C LEU A 135 -4.08 -6.52 -8.12
N ALA A 136 -3.12 -6.78 -9.01
CA ALA A 136 -3.19 -6.37 -10.40
C ALA A 136 -4.37 -7.05 -11.13
N ALA A 137 -4.69 -8.30 -10.78
CA ALA A 137 -5.86 -9.02 -11.29
C ALA A 137 -7.18 -8.55 -10.67
N GLY A 138 -7.15 -7.95 -9.48
CA GLY A 138 -8.32 -7.55 -8.70
C GLY A 138 -9.12 -8.69 -8.10
N THR A 139 -8.64 -9.94 -8.21
CA THR A 139 -9.38 -11.13 -7.82
C THR A 139 -8.50 -12.18 -7.17
N THR A 140 -9.10 -13.04 -6.36
CA THR A 140 -8.49 -14.27 -5.85
C THR A 140 -9.56 -15.35 -5.71
N GLY A 141 -9.25 -16.58 -6.14
CA GLY A 141 -10.21 -17.69 -6.09
C GLY A 141 -11.54 -17.41 -6.82
N GLY A 142 -11.50 -16.61 -7.89
CA GLY A 142 -12.71 -16.22 -8.64
C GLY A 142 -13.58 -15.15 -7.97
N MET A 143 -13.17 -14.61 -6.81
CA MET A 143 -13.87 -13.56 -6.08
C MET A 143 -13.07 -12.24 -6.12
N PRO A 144 -13.73 -11.08 -5.90
CA PRO A 144 -13.02 -9.82 -5.72
C PRO A 144 -11.99 -9.93 -4.59
N LEU A 145 -10.79 -9.36 -4.79
CA LEU A 145 -9.74 -9.40 -3.78
C LEU A 145 -10.10 -8.53 -2.58
N ASP A 146 -9.86 -9.03 -1.37
CA ASP A 146 -10.13 -8.29 -0.14
C ASP A 146 -9.00 -7.31 0.17
N VAL A 147 -9.36 -6.08 0.52
CA VAL A 147 -8.44 -5.05 1.02
C VAL A 147 -8.85 -4.68 2.42
N PHE A 148 -8.07 -5.11 3.41
CA PHE A 148 -8.26 -4.67 4.80
C PHE A 148 -7.77 -3.24 4.98
N ILE A 149 -8.52 -2.44 5.74
CA ILE A 149 -8.30 -1.01 5.92
C ILE A 149 -8.36 -0.66 7.40
N ALA A 150 -7.27 -0.11 7.95
CA ALA A 150 -7.18 0.37 9.33
C ALA A 150 -6.70 1.83 9.38
N SER A 151 -7.40 2.69 10.12
CA SER A 151 -7.00 4.08 10.37
C SER A 151 -7.84 4.69 11.49
N ASP A 152 -7.28 5.65 12.23
CA ASP A 152 -8.02 6.42 13.22
C ASP A 152 -8.89 7.53 12.61
N SER A 153 -8.66 7.88 11.35
CA SER A 153 -9.50 8.82 10.60
C SER A 153 -10.60 8.09 9.84
N GLU A 154 -11.87 8.29 10.26
CA GLU A 154 -13.02 7.76 9.53
C GLU A 154 -13.09 8.26 8.09
N LYS A 155 -12.78 9.55 7.88
CA LYS A 155 -12.72 10.16 6.55
C LYS A 155 -11.73 9.41 5.66
N ALA A 156 -10.50 9.18 6.14
CA ALA A 156 -9.47 8.49 5.36
C ALA A 156 -9.83 7.03 5.09
N ARG A 157 -10.40 6.30 6.06
CA ARG A 157 -10.87 4.93 5.80
C ARG A 157 -11.93 4.89 4.70
N ASN A 158 -12.87 5.82 4.71
CA ASN A 158 -13.93 5.88 3.72
C ASN A 158 -13.40 6.26 2.33
N GLU A 159 -12.44 7.19 2.24
CA GLU A 159 -11.74 7.54 0.98
C GLU A 159 -11.01 6.32 0.39
N VAL A 160 -10.25 5.58 1.21
CA VAL A 160 -9.53 4.37 0.76
C VAL A 160 -10.49 3.24 0.41
N ALA A 161 -11.60 3.07 1.14
CA ALA A 161 -12.63 2.07 0.83
C ALA A 161 -13.36 2.39 -0.48
N ALA A 162 -13.65 3.67 -0.74
CA ALA A 162 -14.24 4.11 -1.99
C ALA A 162 -13.28 3.90 -3.16
N PHE A 163 -11.98 4.18 -2.98
CA PHE A 163 -10.95 3.87 -3.96
C PHE A 163 -10.90 2.36 -4.25
N ALA A 164 -10.79 1.51 -3.22
CA ALA A 164 -10.73 0.06 -3.39
C ALA A 164 -11.99 -0.49 -4.10
N SER A 165 -13.18 0.00 -3.75
CA SER A 165 -14.44 -0.39 -4.42
C SER A 165 -14.44 -0.01 -5.90
N ALA A 166 -14.06 1.23 -6.23
CA ALA A 166 -13.97 1.71 -7.61
C ALA A 166 -12.91 0.94 -8.43
N ALA A 167 -11.87 0.43 -7.76
CA ALA A 167 -10.84 -0.43 -8.35
C ALA A 167 -11.29 -1.88 -8.59
N GLY A 168 -12.54 -2.24 -8.26
CA GLY A 168 -13.08 -3.59 -8.37
C GLY A 168 -12.63 -4.55 -7.26
N LEU A 169 -12.18 -4.01 -6.13
CA LEU A 169 -11.76 -4.76 -4.94
C LEU A 169 -12.87 -4.75 -3.87
N ARG A 170 -12.80 -5.63 -2.87
CA ARG A 170 -13.71 -5.62 -1.72
C ARG A 170 -13.03 -4.97 -0.51
N PRO A 171 -13.37 -3.71 -0.15
CA PRO A 171 -12.82 -3.09 1.05
C PRO A 171 -13.43 -3.68 2.32
N LEU A 172 -12.58 -3.95 3.32
CA LEU A 172 -12.95 -4.42 4.64
C LEU A 172 -12.36 -3.47 5.69
N GLN A 173 -13.16 -2.57 6.24
CA GLN A 173 -12.70 -1.66 7.29
C GLN A 173 -12.63 -2.41 8.63
N VAL A 174 -11.42 -2.51 9.19
CA VAL A 174 -11.17 -3.30 10.42
C VAL A 174 -11.06 -2.44 11.68
N GLY A 175 -11.11 -1.11 11.57
CA GLY A 175 -11.14 -0.19 12.71
C GLY A 175 -9.97 0.79 12.74
N GLY A 176 -9.50 1.13 13.95
CA GLY A 176 -8.44 2.12 14.20
C GLY A 176 -7.06 1.68 13.71
N LEU A 177 -6.12 2.62 13.62
CA LEU A 177 -4.78 2.40 13.09
C LEU A 177 -4.01 1.33 13.87
N ARG A 178 -4.30 1.15 15.16
CA ARG A 178 -3.76 0.07 16.00
C ARG A 178 -3.89 -1.33 15.38
N HIS A 179 -4.93 -1.58 14.57
CA HIS A 179 -5.10 -2.88 13.91
C HIS A 179 -4.10 -3.13 12.79
N ALA A 180 -3.30 -2.13 12.41
CA ALA A 180 -2.17 -2.29 11.49
C ALA A 180 -1.17 -3.32 12.02
N ARG A 181 -0.95 -3.39 13.34
CA ARG A 181 -0.10 -4.39 13.98
C ARG A 181 -0.58 -5.81 13.67
N GLU A 182 -1.87 -6.06 13.82
CA GLU A 182 -2.45 -7.37 13.50
C GLU A 182 -2.43 -7.66 12.00
N LEU A 183 -2.61 -6.66 11.13
CA LEU A 183 -2.49 -6.83 9.69
C LEU A 183 -1.05 -7.15 9.23
N GLU A 184 -0.05 -6.52 9.84
CA GLU A 184 1.37 -6.79 9.59
C GLU A 184 1.77 -8.18 10.08
N GLY A 185 1.37 -8.52 11.31
CA GLY A 185 1.60 -9.85 11.88
C GLY A 185 0.88 -10.95 11.09
N PHE A 186 -0.34 -10.70 10.64
CA PHE A 186 -1.07 -11.62 9.78
C PHE A 186 -0.32 -11.89 8.47
N GLN A 187 0.17 -10.83 7.82
CA GLN A 187 0.89 -10.98 6.57
C GLN A 187 2.26 -11.65 6.73
N LEU A 188 2.95 -11.45 7.87
CA LEU A 188 4.14 -12.23 8.23
C LEU A 188 3.86 -13.73 8.19
N LEU A 189 2.75 -14.18 8.78
CA LEU A 189 2.38 -15.61 8.78
C LEU A 189 2.17 -16.15 7.36
N ILE A 190 1.55 -15.36 6.47
CA ILE A 190 1.35 -15.77 5.07
C ILE A 190 2.67 -15.86 4.32
N MET A 191 3.56 -14.88 4.52
CA MET A 191 4.89 -14.89 3.90
C MET A 191 5.77 -16.02 4.44
N ALA A 192 5.64 -16.38 5.71
CA ALA A 192 6.31 -17.54 6.29
C ALA A 192 5.86 -18.86 5.65
N LEU A 193 4.57 -19.01 5.32
CA LEU A 193 4.07 -20.17 4.57
C LEU A 193 4.69 -20.25 3.17
N GLN A 194 4.85 -19.11 2.49
CA GLN A 194 5.47 -19.05 1.15
C GLN A 194 6.97 -19.33 1.16
N ALA A 195 7.68 -18.92 2.22
CA ALA A 195 9.10 -19.17 2.37
C ALA A 195 9.40 -20.62 2.80
N ASN A 196 8.42 -21.33 3.35
CA ASN A 196 8.59 -22.68 3.86
C ASN A 196 8.56 -23.71 2.71
N PRO A 197 9.65 -24.47 2.49
CA PRO A 197 9.75 -25.42 1.37
C PRO A 197 8.77 -26.60 1.47
N ALA A 198 8.14 -26.85 2.62
CA ALA A 198 7.12 -27.88 2.77
C ALA A 198 5.79 -27.54 2.07
N TYR A 199 5.59 -26.27 1.68
CA TYR A 199 4.35 -25.79 1.07
C TYR A 199 4.56 -25.37 -0.39
N GLU A 200 4.81 -26.34 -1.26
CA GLU A 200 5.20 -26.13 -2.68
C GLU A 200 4.26 -25.24 -3.51
N ASN A 201 2.97 -25.18 -3.14
CA ASN A 201 1.96 -24.39 -3.86
C ASN A 201 1.84 -22.94 -3.36
N PHE A 202 2.43 -22.61 -2.20
CA PHE A 202 2.42 -21.26 -1.68
C PHE A 202 3.51 -20.45 -2.38
N ASN A 203 3.12 -19.34 -3.00
CA ASN A 203 4.02 -18.48 -3.76
C ASN A 203 3.55 -17.01 -3.66
N TRP A 204 4.31 -16.09 -4.26
CA TRP A 204 4.01 -14.64 -4.28
C TRP A 204 2.72 -14.23 -5.01
N GLY A 205 1.87 -15.18 -5.40
CA GLY A 205 0.50 -14.99 -5.86
C GLY A 205 -0.56 -15.59 -4.94
N THR A 206 -0.18 -16.08 -3.75
CA THR A 206 -1.11 -16.64 -2.76
C THR A 206 -2.08 -15.55 -2.30
N GLY A 207 -3.35 -15.64 -2.69
CA GLY A 207 -4.36 -14.68 -2.28
C GLY A 207 -5.01 -15.02 -0.94
N LEU A 208 -5.48 -14.00 -0.25
CA LEU A 208 -6.27 -14.12 0.96
C LEU A 208 -7.71 -13.71 0.67
N LYS A 209 -8.66 -14.50 1.20
CA LYS A 209 -10.08 -14.26 1.04
C LYS A 209 -10.83 -14.61 2.32
N VAL A 210 -11.64 -13.68 2.79
CA VAL A 210 -12.65 -13.92 3.84
C VAL A 210 -13.90 -14.48 3.17
N ILE A 211 -14.42 -15.61 3.65
CA ILE A 211 -15.69 -16.17 3.19
C ILE A 211 -16.73 -15.85 4.26
N ASP A 212 -17.75 -15.11 3.87
CA ASP A 212 -18.92 -14.73 4.66
C ASP A 212 -20.16 -15.58 4.32
#